data_AF-A0A1X1YAZ6-F1
#
_entry.id   AF-A0A1X1YAZ6-F1
#
_cell.length_a   1.000
_cell.length_b   1.000
_cell.length_c   1.000
_cell.angle_alpha   90.00
_cell.angle_beta   90.00
_cell.angle_gamma   90.00
#
_symmetry.space_group_name_H-M   'P 1'
#
loop_
_entity.id
_entity.type
_entity.pdbx_description
1 polymer ?
#
loop_
_entity_poly.entity_id
_entity_poly.type
_entity_poly.pdbx_seq_one_letter_code
_entity_poly.pdbx_strand_id
1 'polypeptide(L)'
;MSFTDVAAQSKTFARARADLVDGFRRHELWLHLGWQDIKQRYRRSVLGPFWITIGTATTAVAMGGLYSKLFHLDLAVHLPYVTLGLIVWNLLNAAILEGADVFVANEGLIKQLPTPLSVHVYRLVWRQMILFAHNIVIYLPIALIFPKPWSWADLSVIPALLLIALNCVWVSLCFGILATRYRDIAPLLFSVVQLLFLMTPIIWNYDTLRAQGASRWTTVVEFNPLMHYLEIVRAPLLGAHQPLRHWAVVLVLTAVGWAVAAAVMRQYRARVAYWV
;
A
#
# COMPACT_ATOMS: atom_id res chain seq x y z
N MET A 1 20.55 -9.35 36.51
CA MET A 1 20.62 -8.40 35.38
C MET A 1 20.52 -7.00 35.94
N SER A 2 21.51 -6.14 35.69
CA SER A 2 21.47 -4.74 36.10
C SER A 2 20.45 -3.96 35.26
N PHE A 3 19.86 -2.88 35.80
CA PHE A 3 19.01 -1.95 35.02
C PHE A 3 19.71 -1.42 33.76
N THR A 4 21.04 -1.27 33.81
CA THR A 4 21.88 -0.88 32.66
C THR A 4 21.91 -1.96 31.57
N ASP A 5 21.90 -3.25 31.94
CA ASP A 5 21.87 -4.37 30.99
C ASP A 5 20.52 -4.44 30.27
N VAL A 6 19.41 -4.18 30.99
CA VAL A 6 18.06 -4.15 30.42
C VAL A 6 17.90 -2.99 29.44
N ALA A 7 18.44 -1.82 29.77
CA ALA A 7 18.44 -0.66 28.89
C ALA A 7 19.33 -0.85 27.64
N ALA A 8 20.51 -1.46 27.79
CA ALA A 8 21.40 -1.79 26.67
C ALA A 8 20.81 -2.86 25.73
N GLN A 9 20.08 -3.84 26.28
CA GLN A 9 19.40 -4.88 25.48
C GLN A 9 18.17 -4.37 24.71
N SER A 10 17.63 -3.20 25.06
CA SER A 10 16.45 -2.62 24.39
C SER A 10 16.70 -2.27 22.92
N LYS A 11 17.94 -1.93 22.55
CA LYS A 11 18.33 -1.44 21.21
C LYS A 11 19.09 -2.48 20.37
N THR A 12 18.53 -3.67 20.24
CA THR A 12 19.19 -4.79 19.54
C THR A 12 18.40 -5.22 18.30
N PHE A 13 19.09 -5.48 17.19
CA PHE A 13 18.47 -6.05 15.98
C PHE A 13 17.80 -7.40 16.25
N ALA A 14 18.35 -8.20 17.16
CA ALA A 14 17.75 -9.47 17.59
C ALA A 14 16.33 -9.28 18.14
N ARG A 15 16.09 -8.23 18.95
CA ARG A 15 14.74 -7.94 19.48
C ARG A 15 13.81 -7.33 18.43
N ALA A 16 14.34 -6.52 17.51
CA ALA A 16 13.56 -6.02 16.37
C ALA A 16 13.06 -7.19 15.49
N ARG A 17 13.95 -8.13 15.18
CA ARG A 17 13.61 -9.36 14.46
C ARG A 17 12.64 -10.23 15.25
N ALA A 18 12.86 -10.39 16.56
CA ALA A 18 11.95 -11.15 17.41
C ALA A 18 10.54 -10.56 17.40
N ASP A 19 10.39 -9.23 17.47
CA ASP A 19 9.08 -8.56 17.39
C ASP A 19 8.34 -8.88 16.09
N LEU A 20 9.03 -8.84 14.95
CA LEU A 20 8.47 -9.19 13.65
C LEU A 20 8.07 -10.67 13.59
N VAL A 21 8.96 -11.57 14.01
CA VAL A 21 8.71 -13.02 13.98
C VAL A 21 7.59 -13.42 14.94
N ASP A 22 7.59 -12.90 16.16
CA ASP A 22 6.59 -13.20 17.19
C ASP A 22 5.23 -12.62 16.81
N GLY A 23 5.19 -11.42 16.22
CA GLY A 23 3.95 -10.86 15.70
C GLY A 23 3.41 -11.65 14.51
N PHE A 24 4.28 -12.12 13.62
CA PHE A 24 3.88 -12.96 12.49
C PHE A 24 3.31 -14.30 12.98
N ARG A 25 3.94 -14.92 13.99
CA ARG A 25 3.46 -16.16 14.61
C ARG A 25 2.07 -16.02 15.22
N ARG A 26 1.70 -14.83 15.72
CA ARG A 26 0.36 -14.50 16.23
C ARG A 26 -0.65 -14.22 15.10
N HIS A 27 -0.61 -15.03 14.04
CA HIS A 27 -1.45 -14.88 12.86
C HIS A 27 -2.93 -14.95 13.13
N GLU A 28 -3.38 -15.88 13.97
CA GLU A 28 -4.78 -15.95 14.39
C GLU A 28 -5.27 -14.61 14.96
N LEU A 29 -4.44 -13.94 15.79
CA LEU A 29 -4.79 -12.67 16.40
C LEU A 29 -4.92 -11.55 15.35
N TRP A 30 -3.91 -11.31 14.53
CA TRP A 30 -3.97 -10.20 13.58
C TRP A 30 -4.95 -10.45 12.43
N LEU A 31 -5.17 -11.71 12.03
CA LEU A 31 -6.22 -12.08 11.06
C LEU A 31 -7.62 -11.78 11.63
N HIS A 32 -7.89 -12.20 12.86
CA HIS A 32 -9.18 -11.96 13.51
C HIS A 32 -9.42 -10.47 13.76
N LEU A 33 -8.43 -9.74 14.27
CA LEU A 33 -8.54 -8.31 14.53
C LEU A 33 -8.77 -7.49 13.25
N GLY A 34 -8.10 -7.86 12.15
CA GLY A 34 -8.28 -7.18 10.86
C GLY A 34 -9.63 -7.49 10.22
N TRP A 35 -10.14 -8.71 10.41
CA TRP A 35 -11.52 -9.06 10.03
C TRP A 35 -12.56 -8.29 10.85
N GLN A 36 -12.32 -8.16 12.16
CA GLN A 36 -13.19 -7.39 13.05
C GLN A 36 -13.20 -5.91 12.68
N ASP A 37 -12.08 -5.31 12.27
CA ASP A 37 -12.06 -3.92 11.79
C ASP A 37 -13.07 -3.68 10.66
N ILE A 38 -13.10 -4.58 9.67
CA ILE A 38 -14.04 -4.46 8.55
C ILE A 38 -15.47 -4.62 9.05
N LYS A 39 -15.75 -5.66 9.86
CA LYS A 39 -17.09 -5.87 10.42
C LYS A 39 -17.57 -4.69 11.25
N GLN A 40 -16.71 -4.09 12.07
CA GLN A 40 -17.05 -2.94 12.90
C GLN A 40 -17.30 -1.70 12.05
N ARG A 41 -16.44 -1.43 11.06
CA ARG A 41 -16.60 -0.30 10.12
C ARG A 41 -17.93 -0.36 9.37
N TYR A 42 -18.40 -1.57 9.06
CA TYR A 42 -19.63 -1.80 8.29
C TYR A 42 -20.82 -2.32 9.12
N ARG A 43 -20.76 -2.31 10.46
CA ARG A 43 -21.74 -2.96 11.34
C ARG A 43 -23.19 -2.53 11.11
N ARG A 44 -23.42 -1.27 10.71
CA ARG A 44 -24.75 -0.70 10.46
C ARG A 44 -24.99 -0.36 8.99
N SER A 45 -24.14 -0.87 8.09
CA SER A 45 -24.26 -0.61 6.67
C SER A 45 -25.11 -1.69 6.00
N VAL A 46 -26.09 -1.27 5.19
CA VAL A 46 -26.94 -2.20 4.42
C VAL A 46 -26.13 -2.93 3.35
N LEU A 47 -25.27 -2.22 2.62
CA LEU A 47 -24.44 -2.80 1.55
C LEU A 47 -23.10 -3.34 2.06
N GLY A 48 -22.71 -2.99 3.28
CA GLY A 48 -21.45 -3.45 3.87
C GLY A 48 -20.20 -2.97 3.08
N PRO A 49 -19.15 -3.80 2.97
CA PRO A 49 -17.90 -3.46 2.29
C PRO A 49 -18.03 -3.07 0.81
N PHE A 50 -19.14 -3.46 0.15
CA PHE A 50 -19.39 -3.11 -1.26
C PHE A 50 -19.45 -1.60 -1.51
N TRP A 51 -19.70 -0.78 -0.49
CA TRP A 51 -19.61 0.68 -0.62
C TRP A 51 -18.23 1.16 -1.08
N ILE A 52 -17.14 0.53 -0.63
CA ILE A 52 -15.80 0.89 -1.10
C ILE A 52 -15.68 0.57 -2.58
N THR A 53 -16.12 -0.63 -2.98
CA THR A 53 -16.08 -1.08 -4.37
C THR A 53 -16.89 -0.15 -5.27
N ILE A 54 -18.10 0.24 -4.85
CA ILE A 54 -18.95 1.21 -5.58
C ILE A 54 -18.26 2.56 -5.70
N GLY A 55 -17.67 3.07 -4.61
CA GLY A 55 -16.93 4.33 -4.60
C GLY A 55 -15.78 4.31 -5.61
N THR A 56 -14.88 3.32 -5.51
CA THR A 56 -13.74 3.17 -6.42
C THR A 56 -14.20 2.98 -7.87
N ALA A 57 -15.22 2.17 -8.13
CA ALA A 57 -15.76 1.95 -9.47
C ALA A 57 -16.35 3.22 -10.06
N THR A 58 -17.09 4.00 -9.26
CA THR A 58 -17.67 5.28 -9.67
C THR A 58 -16.56 6.27 -10.04
N THR A 59 -15.53 6.40 -9.20
CA THR A 59 -14.36 7.24 -9.51
C THR A 59 -13.65 6.77 -10.78
N ALA A 60 -13.43 5.46 -10.94
CA ALA A 60 -12.77 4.91 -12.12
C ALA A 60 -13.55 5.17 -13.41
N VAL A 61 -14.87 4.96 -13.40
CA VAL A 61 -15.74 5.23 -14.56
C VAL A 61 -15.81 6.72 -14.86
N ALA A 62 -15.96 7.57 -13.85
CA ALA A 62 -16.01 9.01 -14.02
C ALA A 62 -14.69 9.55 -14.60
N MET A 63 -13.55 9.18 -14.01
CA MET A 63 -12.23 9.62 -14.48
C MET A 63 -11.90 9.01 -15.84
N GLY A 64 -12.08 7.70 -15.99
CA GLY A 64 -11.82 7.01 -17.26
C GLY A 64 -12.67 7.58 -18.40
N GLY A 65 -13.95 7.81 -18.18
CA GLY A 65 -14.84 8.41 -19.18
C GLY A 65 -14.48 9.87 -19.50
N LEU A 66 -14.29 10.70 -18.47
CA LEU A 66 -13.98 12.12 -18.62
C LEU A 66 -12.66 12.33 -19.39
N TYR A 67 -11.59 11.67 -18.95
CA TYR A 67 -10.26 11.85 -19.54
C TYR A 67 -10.12 11.19 -20.90
N SER A 68 -10.83 10.09 -21.17
CA SER A 68 -10.90 9.53 -22.53
C SER A 68 -11.51 10.53 -23.51
N LYS A 69 -12.57 11.24 -23.11
CA LYS A 69 -13.20 12.27 -23.95
C LYS A 69 -12.32 13.52 -24.08
N LEU A 70 -11.71 13.98 -22.99
CA LEU A 70 -10.90 15.20 -22.99
C LEU A 70 -9.61 15.05 -23.81
N PHE A 71 -8.98 13.88 -23.77
CA PHE A 71 -7.69 13.62 -24.43
C PHE A 71 -7.81 12.72 -25.67
N HIS A 72 -9.03 12.48 -26.15
CA HIS A 72 -9.31 11.65 -27.33
C HIS A 72 -8.66 10.25 -27.25
N LEU A 73 -8.71 9.63 -26.06
CA LEU A 73 -8.16 8.30 -25.83
C LEU A 73 -9.23 7.24 -26.07
N ASP A 74 -8.79 6.06 -26.49
CA ASP A 74 -9.68 4.91 -26.58
C ASP A 74 -10.10 4.48 -25.16
N LEU A 75 -11.42 4.52 -24.92
CA LEU A 75 -12.03 4.13 -23.66
C LEU A 75 -11.70 2.66 -23.31
N ALA A 76 -11.61 1.79 -24.31
CA ALA A 76 -11.29 0.37 -24.13
C ALA A 76 -9.89 0.14 -23.54
N VAL A 77 -8.96 1.06 -23.81
CA VAL A 77 -7.59 1.01 -23.27
C VAL A 77 -7.50 1.79 -21.95
N HIS A 78 -8.13 2.95 -21.90
CA HIS A 78 -7.97 3.88 -20.80
C HIS A 78 -8.75 3.50 -19.53
N LEU A 79 -9.98 3.00 -19.67
CA LEU A 79 -10.81 2.64 -18.51
C LEU A 79 -10.19 1.50 -17.67
N PRO A 80 -9.71 0.37 -18.25
CA PRO A 80 -8.99 -0.65 -17.48
C PRO A 80 -7.71 -0.10 -16.83
N TYR A 81 -6.99 0.78 -17.54
CA TYR A 81 -5.75 1.39 -17.07
C TYR A 81 -5.96 2.23 -15.80
N VAL A 82 -6.94 3.15 -15.83
CA VAL A 82 -7.29 4.01 -14.69
C VAL A 82 -7.84 3.17 -13.53
N THR A 83 -8.67 2.18 -13.83
CA THR A 83 -9.28 1.32 -12.80
C THR A 83 -8.22 0.58 -12.01
N LEU A 84 -7.30 -0.14 -12.68
CA LEU A 84 -6.21 -0.84 -12.00
C LEU A 84 -5.27 0.13 -11.28
N GLY A 85 -4.98 1.28 -11.89
CA GLY A 85 -4.18 2.32 -11.27
C GLY A 85 -4.77 2.79 -9.93
N LEU A 86 -6.08 3.07 -9.88
CA LEU A 86 -6.77 3.49 -8.67
C LEU A 86 -6.82 2.39 -7.61
N ILE A 87 -7.06 1.14 -8.00
CA ILE A 87 -7.12 0.00 -7.05
C ILE A 87 -5.77 -0.21 -6.37
N VAL A 88 -4.67 -0.22 -7.13
CA VAL A 88 -3.32 -0.37 -6.59
C VAL A 88 -2.90 0.86 -5.80
N TRP A 89 -3.22 2.06 -6.31
CA TRP A 89 -2.95 3.31 -5.60
C TRP A 89 -3.61 3.35 -4.22
N ASN A 90 -4.88 2.94 -4.11
CA ASN A 90 -5.60 2.94 -2.83
C ASN A 90 -4.91 2.04 -1.79
N LEU A 91 -4.34 0.91 -2.20
CA LEU A 91 -3.55 0.04 -1.32
C LEU A 91 -2.27 0.74 -0.83
N LEU A 92 -1.52 1.38 -1.73
CA LEU A 92 -0.29 2.11 -1.40
C LEU A 92 -0.58 3.32 -0.50
N ASN A 93 -1.61 4.09 -0.85
CA ASN A 93 -2.08 5.25 -0.09
C ASN A 93 -2.47 4.84 1.34
N ALA A 94 -3.23 3.76 1.50
CA ALA A 94 -3.63 3.27 2.81
C ALA A 94 -2.44 2.78 3.64
N ALA A 95 -1.46 2.11 3.03
CA ALA A 95 -0.24 1.68 3.73
C ALA A 95 0.58 2.86 4.27
N ILE A 96 0.55 4.02 3.60
CA ILE A 96 1.26 5.22 4.05
C ILE A 96 0.43 5.97 5.10
N LEU A 97 -0.81 6.32 4.78
CA LEU A 97 -1.63 7.20 5.62
C LEU A 97 -2.21 6.46 6.84
N GLU A 98 -2.89 5.33 6.62
CA GLU A 98 -3.40 4.53 7.75
C GLU A 98 -2.25 3.84 8.50
N GLY A 99 -1.11 3.62 7.83
CA GLY A 99 0.13 3.18 8.46
C GLY A 99 0.71 4.21 9.43
N ALA A 100 0.68 5.50 9.10
CA ALA A 100 1.12 6.56 9.99
C ALA A 100 0.28 6.62 11.29
N ASP A 101 -1.03 6.40 11.19
CA ASP A 101 -1.94 6.41 12.34
C ASP A 101 -2.04 5.06 13.07
N VAL A 102 -1.40 3.99 12.58
CA VAL A 102 -1.66 2.61 13.02
C VAL A 102 -1.51 2.41 14.53
N PHE A 103 -0.50 3.01 15.15
CA PHE A 103 -0.26 2.84 16.58
C PHE A 103 -1.13 3.76 17.42
N VAL A 104 -1.36 5.00 16.99
CA VAL A 104 -2.25 5.96 17.67
C VAL A 104 -3.67 5.41 17.72
N ALA A 105 -4.18 4.90 16.59
CA ALA A 105 -5.50 4.28 16.52
C ALA A 105 -5.65 3.00 17.38
N ASN A 106 -4.53 2.39 17.79
CA ASN A 106 -4.51 1.17 18.60
C ASN A 106 -3.96 1.41 20.02
N GLU A 107 -3.92 2.65 20.51
CA GLU A 107 -3.41 3.04 21.84
C GLU A 107 -3.92 2.15 22.97
N GLY A 108 -5.25 1.97 23.05
CA GLY A 108 -5.86 1.18 24.12
C GLY A 108 -5.35 -0.25 24.15
N LEU A 109 -5.18 -0.89 22.99
CA LEU A 109 -4.67 -2.26 22.91
C LEU A 109 -3.17 -2.31 23.25
N ILE A 110 -2.38 -1.35 22.78
CA ILE A 110 -0.93 -1.29 23.04
C ILE A 110 -0.65 -1.10 24.53
N LYS A 111 -1.45 -0.28 25.23
CA LYS A 111 -1.28 -0.02 26.67
C LYS A 111 -1.79 -1.15 27.56
N GLN A 112 -2.77 -1.94 27.09
CA GLN A 112 -3.43 -2.97 27.90
C GLN A 112 -2.90 -4.39 27.66
N LEU A 113 -2.42 -4.69 26.44
CA LEU A 113 -2.01 -6.04 26.05
C LEU A 113 -0.52 -6.06 25.67
N PRO A 114 0.31 -6.93 26.28
CA PRO A 114 1.71 -7.07 25.93
C PRO A 114 1.85 -7.82 24.59
N THR A 115 1.56 -7.12 23.48
CA THR A 115 1.64 -7.65 22.11
C THR A 115 2.80 -7.00 21.34
N PRO A 116 3.47 -7.75 20.45
CA PRO A 116 4.46 -7.17 19.55
C PRO A 116 3.82 -6.07 18.69
N LEU A 117 4.54 -4.95 18.48
CA LEU A 117 4.03 -3.83 17.70
C LEU A 117 3.69 -4.23 16.27
N SER A 118 4.47 -5.15 15.71
CA SER A 118 4.25 -5.70 14.38
C SER A 118 2.86 -6.32 14.18
N VAL A 119 2.18 -6.81 15.24
CA VAL A 119 0.81 -7.35 15.17
C VAL A 119 -0.18 -6.31 14.66
N HIS A 120 -0.08 -5.05 15.11
CA HIS A 120 -0.97 -3.98 14.67
C HIS A 120 -0.72 -3.61 13.20
N VAL A 121 0.54 -3.71 12.76
CA VAL A 121 0.91 -3.50 11.36
C VAL A 121 0.41 -4.65 10.48
N TYR A 122 0.56 -5.90 10.90
CA TYR A 122 0.04 -7.05 10.16
C TYR A 122 -1.49 -7.03 10.07
N ARG A 123 -2.17 -6.63 11.15
CA ARG A 123 -3.61 -6.39 11.19
C ARG A 123 -4.04 -5.37 10.12
N LEU A 124 -3.33 -4.23 10.05
CA LEU A 124 -3.58 -3.19 9.06
C LEU A 124 -3.38 -3.74 7.64
N VAL A 125 -2.22 -4.33 7.35
CA VAL A 125 -1.90 -4.83 6.01
C VAL A 125 -2.91 -5.90 5.58
N TRP A 126 -3.27 -6.83 6.47
CA TRP A 126 -4.30 -7.83 6.21
C TRP A 126 -5.65 -7.21 5.83
N ARG A 127 -6.10 -6.22 6.61
CA ARG A 127 -7.31 -5.47 6.28
C ARG A 127 -7.22 -4.84 4.90
N GLN A 128 -6.09 -4.20 4.57
CA GLN A 128 -5.90 -3.57 3.26
C GLN A 128 -5.86 -4.59 2.11
N MET A 129 -5.31 -5.79 2.34
CA MET A 129 -5.35 -6.88 1.35
C MET A 129 -6.79 -7.38 1.12
N ILE A 130 -7.62 -7.47 2.16
CA ILE A 130 -9.05 -7.79 1.98
C ILE A 130 -9.76 -6.69 1.18
N LEU A 131 -9.50 -5.42 1.48
CA LEU A 131 -10.10 -4.30 0.75
C LEU A 131 -9.63 -4.27 -0.71
N PHE A 132 -8.35 -4.54 -0.98
CA PHE A 132 -7.84 -4.73 -2.33
C PHE A 132 -8.57 -5.87 -3.05
N ALA A 133 -8.75 -7.02 -2.39
CA ALA A 133 -9.48 -8.16 -2.95
C ALA A 133 -10.96 -7.83 -3.26
N HIS A 134 -11.60 -6.93 -2.51
CA HIS A 134 -12.95 -6.45 -2.84
C HIS A 134 -12.95 -5.47 -4.03
N ASN A 135 -11.88 -4.68 -4.19
CA ASN A 135 -11.78 -3.70 -5.26
C ASN A 135 -11.33 -4.32 -6.58
N ILE A 136 -10.51 -5.38 -6.56
CA ILE A 136 -10.08 -6.06 -7.79
C ILE A 136 -11.25 -6.71 -8.54
N VAL A 137 -12.36 -6.99 -7.85
CA VAL A 137 -13.61 -7.46 -8.47
C VAL A 137 -14.14 -6.48 -9.52
N ILE A 138 -13.87 -5.17 -9.39
CA ILE A 138 -14.26 -4.14 -10.38
C ILE A 138 -13.61 -4.41 -11.73
N TYR A 139 -12.39 -4.95 -11.72
CA TYR A 139 -11.64 -5.23 -12.94
C TYR A 139 -12.23 -6.44 -13.71
N LEU A 140 -12.92 -7.37 -13.04
CA LEU A 140 -13.49 -8.56 -13.69
C LEU A 140 -14.49 -8.23 -14.83
N PRO A 141 -15.55 -7.42 -14.63
CA PRO A 141 -16.45 -7.05 -15.73
C PRO A 141 -15.72 -6.24 -16.82
N ILE A 142 -14.75 -5.41 -16.45
CA ILE A 142 -13.96 -4.64 -17.42
C ILE A 142 -13.14 -5.57 -18.31
N ALA A 143 -12.50 -6.59 -17.74
CA ALA A 143 -11.73 -7.59 -18.48
C ALA A 143 -12.61 -8.47 -19.39
N LEU A 144 -13.90 -8.66 -19.05
CA LEU A 144 -14.87 -9.36 -19.89
C LEU A 144 -15.34 -8.50 -21.08
N ILE A 145 -15.52 -7.19 -20.86
CA ILE A 145 -15.95 -6.25 -21.91
C ILE A 145 -14.79 -5.91 -22.85
N PHE A 146 -13.57 -5.78 -22.31
CA PHE A 146 -12.34 -5.45 -23.03
C PHE A 146 -11.32 -6.59 -22.86
N PRO A 147 -11.49 -7.70 -23.60
CA PRO A 147 -10.63 -8.87 -23.44
C PRO A 147 -9.22 -8.59 -23.94
N LYS A 148 -8.25 -9.22 -23.26
CA LYS A 148 -6.84 -9.22 -23.63
C LYS A 148 -6.34 -10.64 -23.90
N PRO A 149 -5.23 -10.82 -24.64
CA PRO A 149 -4.55 -12.11 -24.69
C PRO A 149 -3.94 -12.42 -23.31
N TRP A 150 -4.30 -13.58 -22.76
CA TRP A 150 -3.74 -14.09 -21.51
C TRP A 150 -2.47 -14.89 -21.79
N SER A 151 -1.47 -14.70 -20.95
CA SER A 151 -0.18 -15.39 -21.00
C SER A 151 0.20 -15.88 -19.61
N TRP A 152 1.02 -16.94 -19.54
CA TRP A 152 1.62 -17.40 -18.30
C TRP A 152 2.43 -16.31 -17.57
N ALA A 153 2.94 -15.32 -18.32
CA ALA A 153 3.62 -14.15 -17.75
C ALA A 153 2.69 -13.30 -16.86
N ASP A 154 1.36 -13.35 -17.06
CA ASP A 154 0.40 -12.55 -16.28
C ASP A 154 0.29 -13.06 -14.84
N LEU A 155 0.67 -14.31 -14.58
CA LEU A 155 0.69 -14.89 -13.24
C LEU A 155 1.71 -14.22 -12.31
N SER A 156 2.63 -13.42 -12.88
CA SER A 156 3.54 -12.52 -12.14
C SER A 156 2.81 -11.51 -11.23
N VAL A 157 1.50 -11.30 -11.42
CA VAL A 157 0.69 -10.52 -10.49
C VAL A 157 0.69 -11.09 -9.06
N ILE A 158 0.77 -12.42 -8.90
CA ILE A 158 0.78 -13.08 -7.59
C ILE A 158 2.05 -12.71 -6.79
N PRO A 159 3.28 -12.92 -7.31
CA PRO A 159 4.48 -12.48 -6.62
C PRO A 159 4.54 -10.95 -6.48
N ALA A 160 3.97 -10.17 -7.40
CA ALA A 160 3.90 -8.72 -7.28
C ALA A 160 3.03 -8.30 -6.07
N LEU A 161 1.87 -8.93 -5.87
CA LEU A 161 1.00 -8.67 -4.72
C LEU A 161 1.65 -9.05 -3.40
N LEU A 162 2.37 -10.18 -3.35
CA LEU A 162 3.13 -10.57 -2.17
C LEU A 162 4.22 -9.53 -1.84
N LEU A 163 4.91 -9.05 -2.87
CA LEU A 163 5.94 -8.03 -2.74
C LEU A 163 5.34 -6.70 -2.26
N ILE A 164 4.20 -6.27 -2.79
CA ILE A 164 3.49 -5.07 -2.30
C ILE A 164 3.06 -5.25 -0.86
N ALA A 165 2.45 -6.38 -0.49
CA ALA A 165 2.04 -6.64 0.89
C ALA A 165 3.23 -6.57 1.86
N LEU A 166 4.38 -7.13 1.45
CA LEU A 166 5.63 -7.05 2.21
C LEU A 166 6.13 -5.60 2.34
N ASN A 167 5.94 -4.77 1.32
CA ASN A 167 6.28 -3.36 1.36
C ASN A 167 5.33 -2.54 2.24
N CYS A 168 4.03 -2.83 2.20
CA CYS A 168 3.04 -2.21 3.07
C CYS A 168 3.40 -2.39 4.55
N VAL A 169 3.96 -3.54 4.93
CA VAL A 169 4.41 -3.80 6.31
C VAL A 169 5.50 -2.81 6.75
N TRP A 170 6.62 -2.74 6.02
CA TRP A 170 7.73 -1.89 6.48
C TRP A 170 7.39 -0.40 6.38
N VAL A 171 6.62 0.00 5.37
CA VAL A 171 6.13 1.38 5.20
C VAL A 171 5.27 1.79 6.38
N SER A 172 4.24 0.99 6.70
CA SER A 172 3.34 1.26 7.82
C SER A 172 4.09 1.28 9.15
N LEU A 173 5.06 0.37 9.31
CA LEU A 173 5.87 0.30 10.52
C LEU A 173 6.76 1.54 10.69
N CYS A 174 7.43 1.98 9.62
CA CYS A 174 8.29 3.16 9.66
C CYS A 174 7.48 4.43 9.93
N PHE A 175 6.45 4.67 9.13
CA PHE A 175 5.64 5.87 9.27
C PHE A 175 4.83 5.88 10.56
N GLY A 176 4.31 4.73 11.01
CA GLY A 176 3.64 4.63 12.30
C GLY A 176 4.55 4.99 13.47
N ILE A 177 5.78 4.48 13.49
CA ILE A 177 6.74 4.81 14.57
C ILE A 177 7.15 6.30 14.50
N LEU A 178 7.35 6.84 13.30
CA LEU A 178 7.72 8.23 13.13
C LEU A 178 6.57 9.18 13.50
N ALA A 179 5.33 8.88 13.12
CA ALA A 179 4.16 9.70 13.40
C ALA A 179 3.73 9.65 14.87
N THR A 180 3.89 8.50 15.54
CA THR A 180 3.71 8.44 17.00
C THR A 180 4.71 9.32 17.73
N ARG A 181 5.97 9.36 17.26
CA ARG A 181 7.00 10.22 17.84
C ARG A 181 6.77 11.71 17.51
N TYR A 182 6.38 11.99 16.28
CA TYR A 182 6.24 13.34 15.73
C TYR A 182 4.86 13.49 15.08
N ARG A 183 3.95 14.15 15.79
CA ARG A 183 2.55 14.29 15.36
C ARG A 183 2.36 14.99 14.02
N ASP A 184 3.32 15.83 13.60
CA ASP A 184 3.27 16.55 12.32
C ASP A 184 3.54 15.67 11.10
N ILE A 185 4.07 14.45 11.29
CA ILE A 185 4.36 13.53 10.19
C ILE A 185 3.08 13.05 9.49
N ALA A 186 2.00 12.77 10.23
CA ALA A 186 0.76 12.28 9.62
C ALA A 186 0.12 13.33 8.68
N PRO A 187 -0.08 14.61 9.09
CA PRO A 187 -0.51 15.66 8.18
C PRO A 187 0.45 15.90 7.01
N LEU A 188 1.76 15.86 7.24
CA LEU A 188 2.76 16.02 6.18
C LEU A 188 2.62 14.90 5.12
N LEU A 189 2.48 13.65 5.56
CA LEU A 189 2.29 12.50 4.68
C LEU A 189 1.01 12.63 3.86
N PHE A 190 -0.08 13.17 4.42
CA PHE A 190 -1.29 13.44 3.67
C PHE A 190 -1.03 14.35 2.46
N SER A 191 -0.36 15.49 2.67
CA SER A 191 0.00 16.41 1.59
C SER A 191 0.96 15.79 0.58
N VAL A 192 1.97 15.06 1.05
CA VAL A 192 2.96 14.41 0.19
C VAL A 192 2.32 13.32 -0.67
N VAL A 193 1.46 12.49 -0.11
CA VAL A 193 0.76 11.43 -0.86
C VAL A 193 -0.20 12.02 -1.88
N GLN A 194 -0.87 13.14 -1.58
CA GLN A 194 -1.69 13.85 -2.56
C GLN A 194 -0.87 14.36 -3.75
N LEU A 195 0.33 14.91 -3.52
CA LEU A 195 1.24 15.30 -4.61
C LEU A 195 1.73 14.09 -5.40
N LEU A 196 2.09 13.00 -4.71
CA LEU A 196 2.53 11.76 -5.33
C LEU A 196 1.44 11.12 -6.20
N PHE A 197 0.16 11.24 -5.83
CA PHE A 197 -0.95 10.80 -6.68
C PHE A 197 -0.92 11.50 -8.04
N LEU A 198 -0.71 12.82 -8.06
CA LEU A 198 -0.67 13.62 -9.30
C LEU A 198 0.57 13.31 -10.15
N MET A 199 1.71 13.02 -9.49
CA MET A 199 2.95 12.67 -10.16
C MET A 199 3.00 11.21 -10.66
N THR A 200 2.13 10.34 -10.16
CA THR A 200 2.08 8.93 -10.55
C THR A 200 1.16 8.78 -11.77
N PRO A 201 1.54 8.00 -12.80
CA PRO A 201 0.74 7.80 -14.00
C PRO A 201 -0.47 6.87 -13.73
N ILE A 202 -1.42 7.35 -12.93
CA ILE A 202 -2.64 6.63 -12.55
C ILE A 202 -3.74 6.92 -13.56
N ILE A 203 -3.96 8.21 -13.83
CA ILE A 203 -5.01 8.70 -14.71
C ILE A 203 -4.48 8.78 -16.15
N TRP A 204 -3.22 9.19 -16.32
CA TRP A 204 -2.58 9.38 -17.61
C TRP A 204 -1.45 8.37 -17.81
N ASN A 205 -1.00 8.19 -19.05
CA ASN A 205 0.07 7.27 -19.43
C ASN A 205 1.22 7.98 -20.17
N TYR A 206 2.33 7.28 -20.41
CA TYR A 206 3.49 7.85 -21.09
C TYR A 206 3.17 8.35 -22.50
N ASP A 207 2.31 7.63 -23.22
CA ASP A 207 1.93 7.97 -24.59
C ASP A 207 1.14 9.29 -24.63
N THR A 208 0.25 9.51 -23.66
CA THR A 208 -0.49 10.77 -23.51
C THR A 208 0.42 11.95 -23.21
N LEU A 209 1.42 11.77 -22.35
CA LEU A 209 2.40 12.84 -22.07
C LEU A 209 3.25 13.19 -23.29
N ARG A 210 3.69 12.17 -24.04
CA ARG A 210 4.47 12.35 -25.27
C ARG A 210 3.63 13.04 -26.34
N ALA A 211 2.39 12.61 -26.53
CA ALA A 211 1.46 13.22 -27.48
C ALA A 211 1.19 14.71 -27.18
N GLN A 212 1.26 15.11 -25.92
CA GLN A 212 1.05 16.51 -25.49
C GLN A 212 2.34 17.34 -25.42
N GLY A 213 3.47 16.83 -25.94
CA GLY A 213 4.74 17.57 -25.99
C GLY A 213 5.47 17.68 -24.64
N ALA A 214 5.01 16.96 -23.60
CA ALA A 214 5.57 17.00 -22.24
C ALA A 214 6.67 15.94 -22.01
N SER A 215 7.49 15.64 -23.04
CA SER A 215 8.49 14.57 -22.99
C SER A 215 9.55 14.74 -21.89
N ARG A 216 9.87 15.98 -21.49
CA ARG A 216 10.78 16.24 -20.36
C ARG A 216 10.26 15.72 -19.02
N TRP A 217 8.95 15.63 -18.85
CA TRP A 217 8.33 15.16 -17.60
C TRP A 217 8.35 13.64 -17.48
N THR A 218 8.52 12.89 -18.57
CA THR A 218 8.56 11.41 -18.50
C THR A 218 9.71 10.92 -17.65
N THR A 219 10.87 11.57 -17.72
CA THR A 219 12.05 11.22 -16.89
C THR A 219 11.80 11.47 -15.41
N VAL A 220 11.13 12.58 -15.06
CA VAL A 220 10.79 12.91 -13.67
C VAL A 220 9.82 11.88 -13.09
N VAL A 221 8.88 11.42 -13.90
CA VAL A 221 7.90 10.40 -13.52
C VAL A 221 8.56 9.04 -13.30
N GLU A 222 9.57 8.70 -14.11
CA GLU A 222 10.34 7.46 -13.95
C GLU A 222 11.18 7.44 -12.66
N PHE A 223 11.50 8.58 -12.07
CA PHE A 223 12.14 8.62 -10.74
C PHE A 223 11.17 8.34 -9.59
N ASN A 224 9.85 8.36 -9.83
CA ASN A 224 8.87 8.12 -8.79
C ASN A 224 8.79 6.62 -8.45
N PRO A 225 9.19 6.18 -7.24
CA PRO A 225 9.19 4.76 -6.87
C PRO A 225 7.79 4.13 -6.91
N LEU A 226 6.73 4.90 -6.64
CA LEU A 226 5.35 4.40 -6.59
C LEU A 226 4.82 3.98 -7.96
N MET A 227 5.35 4.58 -9.03
CA MET A 227 5.06 4.15 -10.39
C MET A 227 5.48 2.69 -10.59
N HIS A 228 6.66 2.30 -10.12
CA HIS A 228 7.15 0.92 -10.30
C HIS A 228 6.29 -0.09 -9.55
N TYR A 229 5.81 0.23 -8.34
CA TYR A 229 4.87 -0.62 -7.60
C TYR A 229 3.54 -0.78 -8.34
N LEU A 230 3.07 0.28 -8.97
CA LEU A 230 1.83 0.25 -9.74
C LEU A 230 1.99 -0.63 -10.99
N GLU A 231 3.08 -0.48 -11.73
CA GLU A 231 3.29 -1.21 -12.99
C GLU A 231 3.46 -2.72 -12.82
N ILE A 232 4.14 -3.18 -11.76
CA ILE A 232 4.34 -4.63 -11.55
C ILE A 232 3.03 -5.41 -11.34
N VAL A 233 1.95 -4.73 -10.93
CA VAL A 233 0.59 -5.31 -10.83
C VAL A 233 -0.24 -4.97 -12.06
N ARG A 234 -0.17 -3.74 -12.55
CA ARG A 234 -1.01 -3.27 -13.65
C ARG A 234 -0.64 -3.91 -14.99
N ALA A 235 0.64 -3.94 -15.36
CA ALA A 235 1.08 -4.44 -16.66
C ALA A 235 0.66 -5.90 -16.95
N PRO A 236 0.81 -6.88 -16.04
CA PRO A 236 0.30 -8.24 -16.28
C PRO A 236 -1.21 -8.28 -16.50
N LEU A 237 -1.96 -7.52 -15.69
CA LEU A 237 -3.41 -7.46 -15.80
C LEU A 237 -3.86 -6.75 -17.08
N LEU A 238 -3.09 -5.82 -17.63
CA LEU A 238 -3.38 -5.21 -18.93
C LEU A 238 -2.84 -6.02 -20.12
N GLY A 239 -2.02 -7.05 -19.90
CA GLY A 239 -1.33 -7.78 -20.97
C GLY A 239 -0.25 -6.93 -21.64
N ALA A 240 0.21 -5.90 -20.94
CA ALA A 240 1.30 -5.05 -21.39
C ALA A 240 2.65 -5.72 -21.14
N HIS A 241 3.66 -5.33 -21.91
CA HIS A 241 5.02 -5.78 -21.67
C HIS A 241 5.48 -5.34 -20.27
N GLN A 242 6.18 -6.24 -19.56
CA GLN A 242 6.74 -5.98 -18.24
C GLN A 242 8.26 -5.83 -18.30
N PRO A 243 8.77 -4.58 -18.29
CA PRO A 243 10.19 -4.34 -18.17
C PRO A 243 10.74 -4.86 -16.84
N LEU A 244 11.81 -5.66 -16.89
CA LEU A 244 12.54 -6.17 -15.72
C LEU A 244 13.02 -5.06 -14.76
N ARG A 245 13.23 -3.84 -15.28
CA ARG A 245 13.60 -2.68 -14.46
C ARG A 245 12.60 -2.38 -13.35
N HIS A 246 11.29 -2.56 -13.57
CA HIS A 246 10.29 -2.27 -12.53
C HIS A 246 10.42 -3.24 -11.36
N TRP A 247 10.62 -4.52 -11.66
CA TRP A 247 10.91 -5.54 -10.67
C TRP A 247 12.21 -5.27 -9.92
N ALA A 248 13.28 -4.92 -10.62
CA ALA A 248 14.57 -4.62 -9.99
C ALA A 248 14.48 -3.43 -9.03
N VAL A 249 13.83 -2.33 -9.45
CA VAL A 249 13.63 -1.14 -8.60
C VAL A 249 12.82 -1.49 -7.36
N VAL A 250 11.69 -2.21 -7.52
CA VAL A 250 10.86 -2.61 -6.37
C VAL A 250 11.62 -3.52 -5.42
N LEU A 251 12.41 -4.49 -5.91
CA LEU A 251 13.22 -5.36 -5.06
C LEU A 251 14.29 -4.58 -4.28
N VAL A 252 14.97 -3.63 -4.93
CA VAL A 252 15.94 -2.75 -4.26
C VAL A 252 15.25 -1.91 -3.17
N LEU A 253 14.11 -1.29 -3.49
CA LEU A 253 13.33 -0.52 -2.53
C LEU A 253 12.83 -1.38 -1.36
N THR A 254 12.47 -2.63 -1.64
CA THR A 254 12.07 -3.59 -0.61
C THR A 254 13.24 -3.86 0.34
N ALA A 255 14.42 -4.16 -0.20
CA ALA A 255 15.62 -4.42 0.61
C ALA A 255 16.03 -3.20 1.45
N VAL A 256 16.05 -2.01 0.83
CA VAL A 256 16.38 -0.75 1.51
C VAL A 256 15.32 -0.42 2.57
N GLY A 257 14.04 -0.56 2.24
CA GLY A 257 12.91 -0.29 3.15
C GLY A 257 12.95 -1.19 4.38
N TRP A 258 13.24 -2.48 4.22
CA TRP A 258 13.41 -3.40 5.35
C TRP A 258 14.66 -3.10 6.19
N ALA A 259 15.75 -2.65 5.58
CA ALA A 259 16.93 -2.21 6.32
C ALA A 259 16.61 -0.96 7.18
N VAL A 260 15.88 0.01 6.61
CA VAL A 260 15.40 1.19 7.33
C VAL A 260 14.45 0.79 8.46
N ALA A 261 13.47 -0.09 8.19
CA ALA A 261 12.54 -0.56 9.20
C ALA A 261 13.23 -1.31 10.34
N ALA A 262 14.24 -2.13 10.04
CA ALA A 262 15.05 -2.79 11.06
C ALA A 262 15.80 -1.78 11.93
N ALA A 263 16.35 -0.71 11.34
CA ALA A 263 17.02 0.36 12.08
C ALA A 263 16.04 1.16 12.96
N VAL A 264 14.87 1.53 12.41
CA VAL A 264 13.80 2.23 13.14
C VAL A 264 13.29 1.38 14.31
N MET A 265 13.01 0.10 14.08
CA MET A 265 12.60 -0.85 15.13
C MET A 265 13.65 -0.99 16.21
N ARG A 266 14.92 -1.16 15.83
CA ARG A 266 16.03 -1.25 16.80
C ARG A 266 16.06 -0.02 17.70
N GLN A 267 15.87 1.17 17.15
CA GLN A 267 16.07 2.40 17.91
C GLN A 267 14.84 2.83 18.72
N TYR A 268 13.63 2.61 18.20
CA TYR A 268 12.43 3.31 18.67
C TYR A 268 11.30 2.41 19.17
N ARG A 269 11.29 1.11 18.83
CA ARG A 269 10.24 0.14 19.22
C ARG A 269 9.83 0.24 20.69
N ALA A 270 10.80 0.22 21.61
CA ALA A 270 10.53 0.22 23.04
C ALA A 270 9.86 1.50 23.56
N ARG A 271 9.89 2.59 22.77
CA ARG A 271 9.35 3.90 23.14
C ARG A 271 7.93 4.14 22.64
N VAL A 272 7.46 3.36 21.67
CA VAL A 272 6.16 3.57 21.02
C VAL A 272 5.01 3.57 22.04
N ALA A 273 5.01 2.64 23.00
CA ALA A 273 3.97 2.58 24.03
C ALA A 273 3.90 3.83 24.94
N TYR A 274 4.96 4.64 25.00
CA TYR A 274 5.00 5.90 25.75
C TYR A 274 4.63 7.12 24.91
N TRP A 275 4.74 7.03 23.58
CA TRP A 275 4.45 8.13 22.66
C TRP A 275 3.00 8.13 22.18
N VAL A 276 2.42 6.94 22.16
CA VAL A 276 1.00 6.72 21.88
C VAL A 276 0.16 7.18 23.06
#